data_AF-A0A4V2NVX9-F1
#
_entry.id   AF-A0A4V2NVX9-F1
#
_cell.length_a   1.000
_cell.length_b   1.000
_cell.length_c   1.000
_cell.angle_alpha   90.00
_cell.angle_beta   90.00
_cell.angle_gamma   90.00
#
_symmetry.space_group_name_H-M   'P 1'
#
loop_
_entity.id
_entity.type
_entity.pdbx_description
1 polymer ?
#
loop_
_entity_poly.entity_id
_entity_poly.type
_entity_poly.pdbx_seq_one_letter_code
_entity_poly.pdbx_strand_id
1 'polypeptide(L)'
;MTTASEVQEIIYDFTQRCFIGEDIKEKFNLSKQNLLFKFLETGDLTVEQVHLMSENHQKILRELLSQYILFLQMNQHLEFPDGFLQNSGKMKLGSGLLEYICHYKWPFPQLLEQHGAINA
;
A
#
# COMPACT_ATOMS: atom_id res chain seq x y z
N MET A 1 13.64 -4.16 17.39
CA MET A 1 13.59 -4.24 15.92
C MET A 1 12.20 -4.71 15.54
N THR A 2 11.61 -4.12 14.51
CA THR A 2 10.31 -4.57 13.96
C THR A 2 10.57 -5.64 12.89
N THR A 3 9.81 -6.72 12.92
CA THR A 3 9.94 -7.85 11.99
C THR A 3 9.08 -7.68 10.74
N ALA A 4 9.45 -8.34 9.65
CA ALA A 4 8.63 -8.38 8.43
C ALA A 4 7.20 -8.88 8.69
N SER A 5 7.02 -9.85 9.59
CA SER A 5 5.70 -10.38 9.96
C SER A 5 4.82 -9.30 10.61
N GLU A 6 5.36 -8.51 11.53
CA GLU A 6 4.62 -7.41 12.17
C GLU A 6 4.22 -6.34 11.16
N VAL A 7 5.13 -5.96 10.25
CA VAL A 7 4.81 -5.01 9.17
C VAL A 7 3.70 -5.57 8.27
N GLN A 8 3.81 -6.85 7.89
CA GLN A 8 2.85 -7.52 7.03
C GLN A 8 1.46 -7.54 7.67
N GLU A 9 1.36 -7.88 8.95
CA GLU A 9 0.11 -7.91 9.71
C GLU A 9 -0.56 -6.54 9.73
N ILE A 10 0.20 -5.47 10.00
CA ILE A 10 -0.33 -4.09 9.99
C ILE A 10 -0.86 -3.70 8.61
N ILE A 11 -0.12 -3.97 7.54
CA ILE A 11 -0.56 -3.68 6.17
C ILE A 11 -1.82 -4.49 5.84
N TYR A 12 -1.85 -5.77 6.21
CA TYR A 12 -2.99 -6.65 5.97
C TYR A 12 -4.26 -6.14 6.67
N ASP A 13 -4.18 -5.84 7.96
CA ASP A 13 -5.31 -5.35 8.75
C ASP A 13 -5.87 -4.04 8.22
N PHE A 14 -4.99 -3.09 7.86
CA PHE A 14 -5.38 -1.84 7.24
C PHE A 14 -6.05 -2.06 5.87
N THR A 15 -5.48 -2.96 5.05
CA THR A 15 -6.02 -3.30 3.73
C THR A 15 -7.41 -3.93 3.84
N GLN A 16 -7.62 -4.84 4.80
CA GLN A 16 -8.95 -5.42 5.07
C GLN A 16 -9.94 -4.33 5.49
N ARG A 17 -9.54 -3.37 6.33
CA ARG A 17 -10.42 -2.27 6.74
C ARG A 17 -10.82 -1.35 5.60
N CYS A 18 -9.93 -1.10 4.66
CA CYS A 18 -10.19 -0.24 3.52
C CYS A 18 -11.06 -0.91 2.44
N PHE A 19 -10.87 -2.22 2.17
CA PHE A 19 -11.38 -2.81 0.93
C PHE A 19 -12.29 -4.04 1.12
N ILE A 20 -12.62 -4.42 2.36
CA ILE A 20 -13.51 -5.56 2.60
C ILE A 20 -14.91 -5.28 2.06
N GLY A 21 -15.40 -6.17 1.19
CA GLY A 21 -16.72 -6.04 0.58
C GLY A 21 -16.83 -4.98 -0.52
N GLU A 22 -15.72 -4.35 -0.92
CA GLU A 22 -15.74 -3.37 -2.02
C GLU A 22 -15.68 -4.06 -3.40
N ASP A 23 -16.65 -3.73 -4.25
CA ASP A 23 -16.68 -4.07 -5.68
C ASP A 23 -16.27 -2.84 -6.49
N ILE A 24 -14.95 -2.62 -6.62
CA ILE A 24 -14.43 -1.46 -7.33
C ILE A 24 -14.52 -1.72 -8.85
N LYS A 25 -15.26 -0.88 -9.58
CA LYS A 25 -15.66 -1.16 -10.98
C LYS A 25 -14.75 -0.51 -12.02
N GLU A 26 -14.05 0.55 -11.68
CA GLU A 26 -13.15 1.24 -12.61
C GLU A 26 -12.02 0.35 -13.17
N LYS A 27 -11.51 0.63 -14.37
CA LYS A 27 -10.32 -0.10 -14.85
C LYS A 27 -9.07 0.38 -14.11
N PHE A 28 -8.18 -0.55 -13.78
CA PHE A 28 -6.87 -0.22 -13.22
C PHE A 28 -6.12 0.71 -14.20
N ASN A 29 -5.72 1.89 -13.74
CA ASN A 29 -5.06 2.90 -14.58
C ASN A 29 -3.84 3.49 -13.87
N LEU A 30 -2.66 2.97 -14.19
CA LEU A 30 -1.42 3.36 -13.54
C LEU A 30 -0.98 4.81 -13.85
N SER A 31 -1.59 5.49 -14.83
CA SER A 31 -1.26 6.90 -15.15
C SER A 31 -1.49 7.86 -13.97
N LYS A 32 -2.33 7.48 -13.00
CA LYS A 32 -2.63 8.27 -11.80
C LYS A 32 -1.74 7.95 -10.60
N GLN A 33 -0.83 6.97 -10.70
CA GLN A 33 0.00 6.55 -9.57
C GLN A 33 0.84 7.69 -8.98
N ASN A 34 1.32 8.62 -9.81
CA ASN A 34 2.16 9.71 -9.34
C ASN A 34 1.41 10.66 -8.39
N LEU A 35 0.10 10.81 -8.56
CA LEU A 35 -0.72 11.60 -7.64
C LEU A 35 -0.94 10.84 -6.33
N LEU A 36 -1.15 9.53 -6.39
CA LEU A 36 -1.22 8.69 -5.19
C LEU A 36 0.08 8.78 -4.38
N PHE A 37 1.25 8.56 -5.00
CA PHE A 37 2.52 8.62 -4.27
C PHE A 37 2.77 10.00 -3.66
N LYS A 38 2.48 11.09 -4.39
CA LYS A 38 2.56 12.45 -3.81
C LYS A 38 1.65 12.63 -2.60
N PHE A 39 0.46 12.02 -2.61
CA PHE A 39 -0.44 12.04 -1.46
C PHE A 39 0.15 11.25 -0.29
N LEU A 40 0.67 10.05 -0.54
CA LEU A 40 1.27 9.20 0.50
C LEU A 40 2.54 9.83 1.11
N GLU A 41 3.29 10.62 0.34
CA GLU A 41 4.45 11.39 0.84
C GLU A 41 4.07 12.49 1.84
N THR A 42 2.79 12.91 1.91
CA THR A 42 2.36 13.99 2.83
C THR A 42 2.28 13.58 4.29
N GLY A 43 2.43 12.29 4.60
CA GLY A 43 2.46 11.77 5.95
C GLY A 43 1.54 10.58 6.10
N ASP A 44 0.60 10.65 7.02
CA ASP A 44 -0.22 9.51 7.43
C ASP A 44 -1.38 9.22 6.45
N LEU A 45 -1.75 7.94 6.35
CA LEU A 45 -2.89 7.46 5.55
C LEU A 45 -3.93 6.79 6.45
N THR A 46 -5.12 7.37 6.57
CA THR A 46 -6.24 6.80 7.34
C THR A 46 -7.24 6.07 6.45
N VAL A 47 -8.01 5.15 7.04
CA VAL A 47 -9.12 4.45 6.33
C VAL A 47 -10.14 5.44 5.75
N GLU A 48 -10.47 6.50 6.49
CA GLU A 48 -11.39 7.55 6.02
C GLU A 48 -10.86 8.24 4.77
N GLN A 49 -9.57 8.62 4.76
CA GLN A 49 -8.94 9.21 3.58
C GLN A 49 -9.01 8.26 2.38
N VAL A 50 -8.77 6.96 2.57
CA VAL A 50 -8.86 5.96 1.48
C VAL A 50 -10.26 5.92 0.88
N HIS A 51 -11.32 5.86 1.70
CA HIS A 51 -12.70 5.84 1.21
C HIS A 51 -13.11 7.14 0.51
N LEU A 52 -12.46 8.26 0.80
CA LEU A 52 -12.66 9.55 0.12
C LEU A 52 -11.85 9.68 -1.18
N MET A 53 -10.91 8.77 -1.47
CA MET A 53 -10.17 8.75 -2.73
C MET A 53 -11.07 8.33 -3.90
N SER A 54 -10.68 8.68 -5.12
CA SER A 54 -11.30 8.10 -6.32
C SER A 54 -11.09 6.59 -6.38
N GLU A 55 -12.03 5.87 -7.00
CA GLU A 55 -11.94 4.42 -7.22
C GLU A 55 -10.60 4.01 -7.83
N ASN A 56 -10.09 4.79 -8.80
CA ASN A 56 -8.79 4.54 -9.40
C ASN A 56 -7.64 4.51 -8.39
N HIS A 57 -7.56 5.52 -7.51
CA HIS A 57 -6.53 5.60 -6.49
C HIS A 57 -6.68 4.47 -5.47
N GLN A 58 -7.91 4.12 -5.11
CA GLN A 58 -8.20 2.97 -4.26
C GLN A 58 -7.71 1.66 -4.90
N LYS A 59 -7.90 1.45 -6.22
CA LYS A 59 -7.36 0.28 -6.92
C LYS A 59 -5.84 0.23 -6.91
N ILE A 60 -5.19 1.35 -7.24
CA ILE A 60 -3.72 1.43 -7.25
C ILE A 60 -3.18 1.15 -5.84
N LEU A 61 -3.78 1.76 -4.82
CA LEU A 61 -3.38 1.55 -3.43
C LEU A 61 -3.59 0.09 -3.01
N ARG A 62 -4.74 -0.51 -3.34
CA ARG A 62 -5.02 -1.92 -3.03
C ARG A 62 -3.98 -2.85 -3.66
N GLU A 63 -3.63 -2.63 -4.91
CA GLU A 63 -2.59 -3.41 -5.60
C GLU A 63 -1.22 -3.21 -4.95
N LEU A 64 -0.86 -1.97 -4.62
CA LEU A 64 0.39 -1.62 -3.95
C LEU A 64 0.52 -2.34 -2.61
N LEU A 65 -0.50 -2.23 -1.74
CA LEU A 65 -0.49 -2.88 -0.44
C LEU A 65 -0.48 -4.41 -0.56
N SER A 66 -1.19 -4.97 -1.56
CA SER A 66 -1.18 -6.42 -1.83
C SER A 66 0.22 -6.92 -2.21
N GLN A 67 0.94 -6.17 -3.04
CA GLN A 67 2.33 -6.51 -3.37
C GLN A 67 3.27 -6.40 -2.19
N TYR A 68 3.08 -5.42 -1.30
CA TYR A 68 3.86 -5.33 -0.06
C TYR A 68 3.57 -6.47 0.91
N ILE A 69 2.31 -6.91 1.02
CA ILE A 69 1.95 -8.10 1.81
C ILE A 69 2.70 -9.33 1.26
N LEU A 70 2.67 -9.54 -0.06
CA LEU A 70 3.39 -10.64 -0.70
C LEU A 70 4.91 -10.53 -0.53
N PHE A 71 5.46 -9.33 -0.69
CA PHE A 71 6.90 -9.07 -0.56
C PHE A 71 7.39 -9.43 0.84
N LEU A 72 6.68 -8.98 1.87
CA LEU A 72 7.01 -9.30 3.26
C LEU A 72 6.82 -10.79 3.55
N GLN A 73 5.78 -11.43 2.99
CA GLN A 73 5.58 -12.87 3.08
C GLN A 73 6.77 -13.67 2.52
N MET A 74 7.34 -13.23 1.40
CA MET A 74 8.48 -13.90 0.76
C MET A 74 9.82 -13.58 1.45
N ASN A 75 9.91 -12.47 2.18
CA ASN A 75 11.14 -11.97 2.79
C ASN A 75 11.00 -11.82 4.30
N GLN A 76 10.58 -12.90 4.98
CA GLN A 76 10.36 -12.93 6.44
C GLN A 76 11.60 -12.65 7.29
N HIS A 77 12.79 -12.72 6.70
CA HIS A 77 14.07 -12.42 7.35
C HIS A 77 14.38 -10.91 7.43
N LEU A 78 13.57 -10.05 6.81
CA LEU A 78 13.78 -8.60 6.87
C LEU A 78 13.48 -8.07 8.27
N GLU A 79 14.33 -7.15 8.69
CA GLU A 79 14.19 -6.38 9.93
C GLU A 79 14.09 -4.89 9.61
N PHE A 80 13.27 -4.19 10.38
CA PHE A 80 13.00 -2.78 10.24
C PHE A 80 13.42 -2.04 11.51
N PRO A 81 13.82 -0.75 11.41
CA PRO A 81 14.21 0.04 12.56
C PRO A 81 13.13 0.11 13.64
N ASP A 82 13.53 0.32 14.89
CA ASP A 82 12.59 0.60 15.96
C ASP A 82 11.77 1.86 15.65
N GLY A 83 10.46 1.80 15.88
CA GLY A 83 9.54 2.89 15.53
C GLY A 83 9.12 2.92 14.05
N PHE A 84 9.52 1.94 13.22
CA PHE A 84 9.08 1.86 11.81
C PHE A 84 7.56 1.86 11.66
N LEU A 85 6.85 1.21 12.59
CA LEU A 85 5.38 1.15 12.65
C LEU A 85 4.77 2.19 13.61
N GLN A 86 5.53 3.22 14.01
CA GLN A 86 5.01 4.26 14.89
C GLN A 86 3.77 4.92 14.27
N ASN A 87 2.67 4.94 15.03
CA ASN A 87 1.36 5.43 14.59
C ASN A 87 0.69 4.63 13.46
N SER A 88 1.23 3.45 13.10
CA SER A 88 0.59 2.50 12.19
C SER A 88 -0.30 1.52 12.95
N GLY A 89 -1.40 1.13 12.33
CA GLY A 89 -2.42 0.25 12.88
C GLY A 89 -3.53 -0.02 11.88
N LYS A 90 -4.51 -0.83 12.27
CA LYS A 90 -5.65 -1.20 11.41
C LYS A 90 -6.48 -0.02 10.85
N MET A 91 -6.40 1.18 11.46
CA MET A 91 -7.16 2.37 11.04
C MET A 91 -6.29 3.40 10.29
N LYS A 92 -4.96 3.25 10.33
CA LYS A 92 -4.03 4.25 9.82
C LYS A 92 -2.66 3.64 9.55
N LEU A 93 -2.03 3.98 8.43
CA LEU A 93 -0.61 3.76 8.19
C LEU A 93 0.17 5.03 8.55
N GLY A 94 1.22 4.87 9.34
CA GLY A 94 2.11 5.95 9.78
C GLY A 94 3.18 6.30 8.76
N SER A 95 3.76 7.49 8.90
CA SER A 95 4.74 8.04 7.96
C SER A 95 5.96 7.15 7.70
N GLY A 96 6.53 6.49 8.72
CA GLY A 96 7.72 5.65 8.53
C GLY A 96 7.52 4.50 7.52
N LEU A 97 6.35 3.85 7.59
CA LEU A 97 5.94 2.83 6.62
C LEU A 97 5.65 3.44 5.25
N LEU A 98 4.96 4.58 5.21
CA LEU A 98 4.57 5.22 3.95
C LEU A 98 5.77 5.81 3.20
N GLU A 99 6.75 6.36 3.90
CA GLU A 99 8.04 6.79 3.34
C GLU A 99 8.78 5.61 2.69
N TYR A 100 8.81 4.46 3.36
CA TYR A 100 9.38 3.23 2.79
C TYR A 100 8.66 2.80 1.51
N ILE A 101 7.32 2.82 1.53
CA ILE A 101 6.49 2.51 0.37
C ILE A 101 6.75 3.50 -0.79
N CYS A 102 6.85 4.79 -0.51
CA CYS A 102 7.11 5.81 -1.54
C CYS A 102 8.53 5.72 -2.11
N HIS A 103 9.50 5.33 -1.29
CA HIS A 103 10.89 5.16 -1.70
C HIS A 103 11.07 3.97 -2.66
N TYR A 104 10.56 2.79 -2.26
CA TYR A 104 10.75 1.56 -3.03
C TYR A 104 9.65 1.29 -4.08
N LYS A 105 8.51 1.98 -3.96
CA LYS A 105 7.36 1.92 -4.89
C LYS A 105 6.84 0.50 -5.05
N TRP A 106 6.99 -0.10 -6.22
CA TRP A 106 6.39 -1.39 -6.55
C TRP A 106 7.40 -2.52 -6.27
N PRO A 107 7.15 -3.42 -5.30
CA PRO A 107 8.04 -4.55 -5.05
C PRO A 107 8.09 -5.53 -6.23
N PHE A 108 6.98 -5.65 -6.97
CA PHE A 108 6.84 -6.55 -8.12
C PHE A 108 6.23 -5.81 -9.32
N PRO A 109 6.96 -4.88 -9.97
CA PRO A 109 6.44 -4.07 -11.07
C PRO A 109 5.91 -4.93 -12.25
N GLN A 110 6.45 -6.13 -12.44
CA GLN A 110 5.98 -7.09 -13.45
C GLN A 110 4.52 -7.55 -13.25
N LEU A 111 3.98 -7.49 -12.02
CA LEU A 111 2.57 -7.83 -11.78
C LEU A 111 1.61 -6.73 -12.30
N LEU A 112 2.12 -5.52 -12.53
CA LEU A 112 1.34 -4.42 -13.11
C LEU A 112 1.07 -4.64 -14.62
N GLU A 113 1.97 -5.35 -15.30
CA GLU A 113 1.84 -5.67 -16.73
C GLU A 113 0.63 -6.56 -17.00
N GLN A 114 0.31 -7.47 -16.08
CA GLN A 114 -0.84 -8.38 -16.15
C GLN A 114 -2.19 -7.64 -16.12
N HIS A 115 -2.19 -6.40 -15.63
CA HIS A 115 -3.37 -5.53 -15.59
C HIS A 115 -3.53 -4.65 -16.85
N GLY A 116 -2.67 -4.84 -17.87
CA GLY A 116 -2.71 -4.06 -19.12
C GLY A 116 -2.16 -2.63 -18.99
N ALA A 117 -1.35 -2.37 -17.95
CA ALA A 117 -0.97 -1.02 -17.53
C ALA A 117 0.23 -0.39 -18.26
N ILE A 118 0.90 -1.11 -19.18
CA ILE A 118 2.12 -0.62 -19.87
C ILE A 118 1.95 -0.50 -21.40
N ASN A 119 0.73 -0.29 -21.89
CA ASN A 119 0.49 0.06 -23.30
C ASN A 119 -0.48 1.25 -23.44
N ALA A 120 -0.19 2.37 -22.78
CA ALA A 120 -0.87 3.64 -22.98
C ALA A 120 0.14 4.78 -23.10
#